data_AF-A0A2N6N5L9-F1
#
_entry.id   AF-A0A2N6N5L9-F1
#
_cell.length_a   1.000
_cell.length_b   1.000
_cell.length_c   1.000
_cell.angle_alpha   90.00
_cell.angle_beta   90.00
_cell.angle_gamma   90.00
#
_symmetry.space_group_name_H-M   'P 1'
#
loop_
_entity.id
_entity.type
_entity.pdbx_description
1 polymer ?
#
loop_
_entity_poly.entity_id
_entity_poly.type
_entity_poly.pdbx_seq_one_letter_code
_entity_poly.pdbx_strand_id
1 'polypeptide(L)'
;MSDPEAIRRKALNPIQSYIVQAPAGSGKTELLIQRFLKLLSISSTPEEIVAITFTRKSAIEMRERILQALNEAKNLLKPKDDYKALTWILAKKVLERDKIFQWQLEINPHRLRILTIDALVHQICSQMPILTGFGAPPEIKEDNEIEVCYQRAIKQLLISDDYKRILEPLLLHLDNKADLLEKLLIKMLSHREQWIEHIIDYYSNPDLLKKKLEKGLEFIALDAMQKASNLIDNTLANQLIHLIPFTSINVQKTKSTNIISAYASPHTELLKIKIQNLSVWKGIANLLLTQKGEWRKRIDKSVGFPPNSGYKQEKLQMQNLLAQ
;
A
#
# COMPACT_ATOMS: atom_id res chain seq x y z
N MET A 1 14.18 -13.45 -39.48
CA MET A 1 14.38 -13.66 -38.03
C MET A 1 15.76 -13.15 -37.67
N SER A 2 15.85 -12.17 -36.77
CA SER A 2 17.14 -11.65 -36.27
C SER A 2 17.88 -12.73 -35.48
N ASP A 3 19.14 -12.95 -35.81
CA ASP A 3 20.06 -13.83 -35.08
C ASP A 3 20.12 -13.44 -33.58
N PRO A 4 19.77 -14.34 -32.65
CA PRO A 4 19.83 -14.10 -31.21
C PRO A 4 21.19 -13.60 -30.72
N GLU A 5 22.29 -14.01 -31.34
CA GLU A 5 23.63 -13.55 -30.97
C GLU A 5 23.87 -12.10 -31.36
N ALA A 6 23.39 -11.69 -32.54
CA ALA A 6 23.47 -10.31 -33.00
C ALA A 6 22.69 -9.36 -32.07
N ILE A 7 21.54 -9.79 -31.53
CA ILE A 7 20.76 -9.01 -30.55
C ILE A 7 21.53 -8.85 -29.24
N ARG A 8 22.14 -9.93 -28.74
CA ARG A 8 22.96 -9.89 -27.51
C ARG A 8 24.14 -8.95 -27.67
N ARG A 9 24.85 -9.00 -28.80
CA ARG A 9 25.96 -8.07 -29.08
C ARG A 9 25.50 -6.62 -29.14
N LYS A 10 24.32 -6.34 -29.71
CA LYS A 10 23.72 -4.99 -29.66
C LYS A 10 23.50 -4.55 -28.21
N ALA A 11 22.90 -5.41 -27.37
CA ALA A 11 22.68 -5.11 -25.96
C ALA A 11 23.95 -4.88 -25.13
N LEU A 12 25.16 -5.08 -25.68
CA LEU A 12 26.43 -4.72 -25.06
C LEU A 12 26.96 -3.34 -25.47
N ASN A 13 26.31 -2.63 -26.40
CA ASN A 13 26.72 -1.28 -26.77
C ASN A 13 26.50 -0.31 -25.58
N PRO A 14 27.56 0.33 -25.06
CA PRO A 14 27.44 1.21 -23.89
C PRO A 14 26.81 2.57 -24.20
N ILE A 15 26.69 2.96 -25.47
CA ILE A 15 26.19 4.29 -25.90
C ILE A 15 24.65 4.29 -26.03
N GLN A 16 24.01 3.13 -25.93
CA GLN A 16 22.57 2.98 -26.11
C GLN A 16 21.90 2.36 -24.88
N SER A 17 20.65 2.74 -24.67
CA SER A 17 19.76 2.15 -23.66
C SER A 17 19.03 0.94 -24.24
N TYR A 18 18.91 -0.13 -23.43
CA TYR A 18 18.25 -1.36 -23.84
C TYR A 18 17.29 -1.85 -22.76
N ILE A 19 16.16 -2.38 -23.19
CA ILE A 19 15.25 -3.18 -22.37
C ILE A 19 15.45 -4.63 -22.81
N VAL A 20 15.91 -5.49 -21.91
CA VAL A 20 16.12 -6.91 -22.19
C VAL A 20 14.98 -7.74 -21.61
N GLN A 21 14.07 -8.18 -22.47
CA GLN A 21 13.02 -9.14 -22.13
C GLN A 21 13.49 -10.54 -22.54
N ALA A 22 13.51 -11.47 -21.59
CA ALA A 22 13.83 -12.87 -21.87
C ALA A 22 13.17 -13.83 -20.86
N PRO A 23 12.96 -15.12 -21.19
CA PRO A 23 12.45 -16.11 -20.25
C PRO A 23 13.44 -16.44 -19.12
N ALA A 24 13.01 -17.19 -18.10
CA ALA A 24 13.93 -17.77 -17.13
C ALA A 24 14.96 -18.69 -17.82
N GLY A 25 16.20 -18.75 -17.31
CA GLY A 25 17.27 -19.58 -17.87
C GLY A 25 17.90 -19.08 -19.18
N SER A 26 17.47 -17.93 -19.72
CA SER A 26 17.94 -17.38 -21.01
C SER A 26 19.31 -16.65 -20.99
N GLY A 27 19.98 -16.65 -19.83
CA GLY A 27 21.30 -16.01 -19.67
C GLY A 27 21.26 -14.49 -19.43
N LYS A 28 20.15 -13.92 -18.92
CA LYS A 28 20.06 -12.48 -18.59
C LYS A 28 21.19 -12.01 -17.68
N THR A 29 21.49 -12.78 -16.65
CA THR A 29 22.53 -12.45 -15.67
C THR A 29 23.90 -12.41 -16.36
N GLU A 30 24.19 -13.37 -17.24
CA GLU A 30 25.44 -13.40 -18.00
C GLU A 30 25.57 -12.18 -18.92
N LEU A 31 24.49 -11.82 -19.64
CA LEU A 31 24.47 -10.62 -20.48
C LEU A 31 24.72 -9.35 -19.65
N LEU A 32 24.16 -9.26 -18.44
CA LEU A 32 24.36 -8.12 -17.55
C LEU A 32 25.81 -8.05 -17.05
N ILE A 33 26.42 -9.19 -16.70
CA ILE A 33 27.85 -9.27 -16.34
C ILE A 33 28.72 -8.81 -17.51
N GLN A 34 28.47 -9.31 -18.72
CA GLN A 34 29.19 -8.89 -19.92
C GLN A 34 29.03 -7.38 -20.18
N ARG A 35 27.82 -6.83 -19.99
CA ARG A 35 27.59 -5.39 -20.13
C ARG A 35 28.34 -4.59 -19.07
N PHE A 36 28.39 -5.08 -17.83
CA PHE A 36 29.14 -4.45 -16.75
C PHE A 36 30.64 -4.44 -17.02
N LEU A 37 31.21 -5.59 -17.43
CA LEU A 37 32.62 -5.69 -17.85
C LEU A 37 32.92 -4.79 -19.06
N LYS A 38 31.99 -4.71 -20.02
CA LYS A 38 32.13 -3.82 -21.19
C LYS A 38 32.19 -2.36 -20.77
N LEU A 39 31.36 -1.92 -19.82
CA LEU A 39 31.40 -0.57 -19.27
C LEU A 39 32.72 -0.33 -18.52
N LEU A 40 33.14 -1.26 -17.65
CA LEU A 40 34.42 -1.17 -16.96
C LEU A 40 35.59 -1.05 -17.93
N SER A 41 35.53 -1.73 -19.08
CA SER A 41 36.58 -1.68 -20.10
C SER A 41 36.72 -0.31 -20.80
N ILE A 42 35.82 0.65 -20.54
CA ILE A 42 35.88 2.00 -21.12
C ILE A 42 35.82 3.13 -20.07
N SER A 43 35.36 2.85 -18.85
CA SER A 43 35.25 3.83 -17.77
C SER A 43 36.60 4.25 -17.21
N SER A 44 36.68 5.49 -16.69
CA SER A 44 37.90 6.00 -16.04
C SER A 44 38.01 5.49 -14.61
N THR A 45 36.87 5.37 -13.94
CA THR A 45 36.75 4.81 -12.59
C THR A 45 35.64 3.76 -12.53
N PRO A 46 35.78 2.67 -11.74
CA PRO A 46 34.71 1.70 -11.53
C PRO A 46 33.43 2.32 -10.98
N GLU A 47 33.56 3.39 -10.17
CA GLU A 47 32.46 4.07 -9.49
C GLU A 47 31.51 4.83 -10.42
N GLU A 48 31.90 5.08 -11.67
CA GLU A 48 31.03 5.62 -12.74
C GLU A 48 29.90 4.66 -13.12
N ILE A 49 30.05 3.38 -12.80
CA ILE A 49 29.12 2.33 -13.20
C ILE A 49 28.34 1.89 -11.97
N VAL A 50 27.01 2.04 -12.03
CA VAL A 50 26.11 1.56 -10.98
C VAL A 50 25.24 0.45 -11.52
N ALA A 51 25.28 -0.71 -10.88
CA ALA A 51 24.33 -1.79 -11.09
C ALA A 51 23.39 -1.87 -9.89
N ILE A 52 22.08 -1.85 -10.15
CA ILE A 52 21.04 -1.92 -9.12
C ILE A 52 20.29 -3.23 -9.18
N THR A 53 19.88 -3.74 -8.02
CA THR A 53 19.06 -4.95 -7.91
C THR A 53 18.10 -4.87 -6.73
N PHE A 54 17.16 -5.81 -6.64
CA PHE A 54 16.16 -5.85 -5.56
C PHE A 54 16.69 -6.46 -4.27
N THR A 55 17.64 -7.41 -4.34
CA THR A 55 18.06 -8.16 -3.15
C THR A 55 19.56 -8.06 -2.91
N ARG A 56 19.96 -8.04 -1.63
CA ARG A 56 21.37 -8.10 -1.24
C ARG A 56 22.06 -9.35 -1.79
N LYS A 57 21.35 -10.48 -1.82
CA LYS A 57 21.84 -11.74 -2.38
C LYS A 57 22.20 -11.61 -3.86
N SER A 58 21.32 -11.02 -4.67
CA SER A 58 21.60 -10.79 -6.10
C SER A 58 22.77 -9.83 -6.33
N ALA A 59 22.94 -8.84 -5.45
CA ALA A 59 24.07 -7.92 -5.53
C ALA A 59 25.40 -8.64 -5.26
N ILE A 60 25.43 -9.48 -4.23
CA ILE A 60 26.60 -10.32 -3.88
C ILE A 60 26.90 -11.30 -5.02
N GLU A 61 25.91 -12.05 -5.49
CA GLU A 61 26.05 -13.03 -6.57
C GLU A 61 26.60 -12.38 -7.85
N MET A 62 26.07 -11.21 -8.23
CA MET A 62 26.54 -10.49 -9.41
C MET A 62 28.01 -10.04 -9.24
N ARG A 63 28.39 -9.57 -8.05
CA ARG A 63 29.77 -9.18 -7.73
C ARG A 63 30.71 -10.37 -7.81
N GLU A 64 30.35 -11.50 -7.20
CA GLU A 64 31.13 -12.73 -7.23
C GLU A 64 31.37 -13.21 -8.66
N ARG A 65 30.33 -13.21 -9.51
CA ARG A 65 30.47 -13.62 -10.91
C ARG A 65 31.40 -12.69 -11.71
N ILE A 66 31.39 -11.38 -11.43
CA ILE A 66 32.32 -10.43 -12.06
C ILE A 66 33.76 -10.72 -11.61
N LEU A 67 33.98 -10.89 -10.30
CA LEU A 67 35.31 -11.20 -9.76
C LEU A 67 35.82 -12.55 -10.28
N GLN A 68 34.94 -13.55 -10.40
CA GLN A 68 35.26 -14.84 -10.99
C GLN A 68 35.68 -14.68 -12.46
N ALA A 69 34.92 -13.91 -13.26
CA ALA A 69 35.28 -13.64 -14.66
C ALA A 69 36.65 -12.94 -14.79
N LEU A 70 36.96 -11.99 -13.90
CA LEU A 70 38.28 -11.35 -13.83
C LEU A 70 39.38 -12.35 -13.48
N ASN A 71 39.14 -13.24 -12.50
CA ASN A 71 40.11 -14.25 -12.11
C ASN A 71 40.37 -15.27 -13.24
N GLU A 72 39.32 -15.74 -13.90
CA GLU A 72 39.42 -16.65 -15.05
C GLU A 72 40.16 -16.00 -16.24
N ALA A 73 40.03 -14.68 -16.42
CA ALA A 73 40.73 -13.92 -17.45
C ALA A 73 42.24 -13.77 -17.23
N LYS A 74 42.75 -14.10 -16.03
CA LYS A 74 44.20 -14.19 -15.79
C LYS A 74 44.84 -15.39 -16.47
N ASN A 75 44.06 -16.44 -16.73
CA ASN A 75 44.57 -17.63 -17.41
C ASN A 75 44.95 -17.31 -18.86
N LEU A 76 46.05 -17.88 -19.34
CA LEU A 76 46.56 -17.68 -20.70
C LEU A 76 45.63 -18.27 -21.77
N LEU A 77 44.91 -19.35 -21.44
CA LEU A 77 44.08 -20.10 -22.37
C LEU A 77 42.69 -19.49 -22.49
N LYS A 78 42.34 -19.03 -23.69
CA LYS A 78 41.00 -18.56 -24.03
C LYS A 78 40.02 -19.76 -24.04
N PRO A 79 38.83 -19.64 -23.41
CA PRO A 79 37.80 -20.67 -23.49
C PRO A 79 37.38 -20.97 -24.94
N LYS A 80 37.05 -22.25 -25.22
CA LYS A 80 36.56 -22.70 -26.54
C LYS A 80 35.07 -22.36 -26.80
N ASP A 81 34.31 -22.13 -25.74
CA ASP A 81 32.90 -21.73 -25.80
C ASP A 81 32.82 -20.25 -26.17
N ASP A 82 32.09 -19.91 -27.23
CA ASP A 82 31.97 -18.55 -27.78
C ASP A 82 31.42 -17.54 -26.76
N TYR A 83 30.52 -17.97 -25.86
CA TYR A 83 29.96 -17.10 -24.83
C TYR A 83 31.00 -16.80 -23.74
N LYS A 84 31.67 -17.83 -23.25
CA LYS A 84 32.76 -17.69 -22.27
C LYS A 84 33.95 -16.94 -22.85
N ALA A 85 34.21 -17.11 -24.14
CA ALA A 85 35.23 -16.38 -24.88
C ALA A 85 34.97 -14.88 -24.87
N LEU A 86 33.72 -14.43 -25.06
CA LEU A 86 33.37 -13.01 -25.00
C LEU A 86 33.56 -12.44 -23.59
N THR A 87 33.04 -13.12 -22.56
CA THR A 87 33.21 -12.72 -21.16
C THR A 87 34.70 -12.61 -20.80
N TRP A 88 35.51 -13.60 -21.19
CA TRP A 88 36.96 -13.60 -20.99
C TRP A 88 37.66 -12.43 -21.70
N ILE A 89 37.30 -12.12 -22.95
CA ILE A 89 37.87 -10.98 -23.70
C ILE A 89 37.56 -9.66 -22.97
N LEU A 90 36.33 -9.47 -22.50
CA LEU A 90 35.93 -8.25 -21.79
C LEU A 90 36.65 -8.14 -20.45
N ALA A 91 36.69 -9.22 -19.67
CA ALA A 91 37.39 -9.29 -18.40
C ALA A 91 38.89 -9.01 -18.56
N LYS A 92 39.54 -9.51 -19.61
CA LYS A 92 40.96 -9.22 -19.90
C LYS A 92 41.20 -7.72 -20.14
N LYS A 93 40.32 -7.05 -20.88
CA LYS A 93 40.40 -5.58 -21.06
C LYS A 93 40.19 -4.82 -19.75
N VAL A 94 39.33 -5.33 -18.88
CA VAL A 94 39.16 -4.75 -17.53
C VAL A 94 40.43 -4.92 -16.71
N LEU A 95 41.09 -6.08 -16.74
CA LEU A 95 42.37 -6.29 -16.04
C LEU A 95 43.49 -5.37 -16.55
N GLU A 96 43.54 -5.11 -17.86
CA GLU A 96 44.49 -4.14 -18.44
C GLU A 96 44.24 -2.73 -17.87
N ARG A 97 42.98 -2.30 -17.80
CA ARG A 97 42.62 -1.00 -17.19
C ARG A 97 42.83 -0.97 -15.69
N ASP A 98 42.49 -2.03 -14.97
CA ASP A 98 42.74 -2.17 -13.53
C ASP A 98 44.22 -1.95 -13.22
N LYS A 99 45.13 -2.48 -14.04
CA LYS A 99 46.58 -2.22 -13.95
C LYS A 99 46.97 -0.79 -14.32
N ILE A 100 46.44 -0.25 -15.42
CA ILE A 100 46.78 1.12 -15.87
C ILE A 100 46.34 2.16 -14.84
N PHE A 101 45.11 2.07 -14.35
CA PHE A 101 44.50 3.03 -13.44
C PHE A 101 44.63 2.62 -11.97
N GLN A 102 45.35 1.52 -11.68
CA GLN A 102 45.60 1.01 -10.33
C GLN A 102 44.30 0.88 -9.51
N TRP A 103 43.26 0.29 -10.12
CA TRP A 103 41.98 0.18 -9.43
C TRP A 103 42.02 -0.80 -8.26
N GLN A 104 42.86 -1.84 -8.35
CA GLN A 104 43.04 -2.90 -7.35
C GLN A 104 41.72 -3.61 -7.04
N LEU A 105 40.95 -3.96 -8.08
CA LEU A 105 39.59 -4.53 -7.94
C LEU A 105 39.55 -5.85 -7.13
N GLU A 106 40.67 -6.59 -7.09
CA GLU A 106 40.77 -7.82 -6.29
C GLU A 106 40.87 -7.54 -4.80
N ILE A 107 41.59 -6.49 -4.41
CA ILE A 107 41.77 -6.07 -3.02
C ILE A 107 40.55 -5.26 -2.57
N ASN A 108 39.99 -4.45 -3.48
CA ASN A 108 38.91 -3.50 -3.21
C ASN A 108 37.66 -3.80 -4.05
N PRO A 109 36.99 -4.95 -3.86
CA PRO A 109 35.81 -5.32 -4.64
C PRO A 109 34.61 -4.40 -4.41
N HIS A 110 34.58 -3.65 -3.31
CA HIS A 110 33.54 -2.66 -3.00
C HIS A 110 33.50 -1.49 -3.98
N ARG A 111 34.58 -1.26 -4.75
CA ARG A 111 34.60 -0.27 -5.84
C ARG A 111 33.62 -0.60 -6.96
N LEU A 112 33.27 -1.88 -7.10
CA LEU A 112 32.19 -2.33 -7.98
C LEU A 112 30.84 -1.95 -7.33
N ARG A 113 30.24 -0.83 -7.77
CA ARG A 113 28.98 -0.31 -7.23
C ARG A 113 27.78 -1.13 -7.70
N ILE A 114 27.68 -2.33 -7.13
CA ILE A 114 26.55 -3.25 -7.28
C ILE A 114 25.76 -3.19 -5.98
N LEU A 115 24.60 -2.52 -6.03
CA LEU A 115 23.84 -2.07 -4.86
C LEU A 115 22.40 -2.56 -4.95
N THR A 116 21.72 -2.64 -3.80
CA THR A 116 20.25 -2.66 -3.80
C THR A 116 19.71 -1.26 -4.09
N ILE A 117 18.44 -1.17 -4.48
CA ILE A 117 17.74 0.12 -4.62
C ILE A 117 17.87 0.94 -3.33
N ASP A 118 17.60 0.34 -2.16
CA ASP A 118 17.69 1.03 -0.87
C ASP A 118 19.11 1.51 -0.54
N ALA A 119 20.13 0.72 -0.89
CA ALA A 119 21.52 1.10 -0.66
C ALA A 119 21.93 2.30 -1.53
N LEU A 120 21.44 2.36 -2.77
CA LEU A 120 21.66 3.52 -3.64
C LEU A 120 20.95 4.76 -3.09
N VAL A 121 19.68 4.64 -2.69
CA VAL A 121 18.89 5.75 -2.13
C VAL A 121 19.56 6.27 -0.86
N HIS A 122 19.94 5.37 0.06
CA HIS A 122 20.67 5.74 1.27
C HIS A 122 21.99 6.44 0.94
N GLN A 123 22.77 5.95 -0.03
CA GLN A 123 24.01 6.60 -0.43
C GLN A 123 23.77 8.04 -0.94
N ILE A 124 22.75 8.25 -1.78
CA ILE A 124 22.41 9.58 -2.32
C ILE A 124 21.99 10.52 -1.18
N CYS A 125 21.10 10.07 -0.30
CA CYS A 125 20.61 10.89 0.82
C CYS A 125 21.72 11.23 1.81
N SER A 126 22.62 10.28 2.10
CA SER A 126 23.74 10.48 3.01
C SER A 126 24.82 11.42 2.44
N GLN A 127 24.97 11.52 1.11
CA GLN A 127 25.92 12.44 0.49
C GLN A 127 25.43 13.90 0.46
N MET A 128 24.11 14.13 0.49
CA MET A 128 23.52 15.46 0.40
C MET A 128 22.39 15.66 1.42
N PRO A 129 22.65 15.50 2.73
CA PRO A 129 21.59 15.49 3.75
C PRO A 129 20.85 16.83 3.88
N ILE A 130 21.53 17.95 3.60
CA ILE A 130 20.93 19.28 3.65
C ILE A 130 19.95 19.47 2.49
N LEU A 131 20.36 19.15 1.25
CA LEU A 131 19.51 19.32 0.07
C LEU A 131 18.31 18.38 0.07
N THR A 132 18.45 17.21 0.68
CA THR A 132 17.38 16.22 0.81
C THR A 132 16.44 16.50 1.98
N GLY A 133 16.69 17.55 2.78
CA GLY A 133 15.84 17.97 3.89
C GLY A 133 16.03 17.17 5.19
N PHE A 134 17.00 16.25 5.25
CA PHE A 134 17.31 15.50 6.48
C PHE A 134 18.13 16.31 7.48
N GLY A 135 18.91 17.31 7.02
CA GLY A 135 19.81 18.12 7.85
C GLY A 135 21.07 17.38 8.34
N ALA A 136 20.99 16.07 8.54
CA ALA A 136 22.09 15.16 8.85
C ALA A 136 21.95 13.85 8.02
N PRO A 137 23.01 13.05 7.85
CA PRO A 137 22.91 11.75 7.19
C PRO A 137 21.79 10.89 7.83
N PRO A 138 20.87 10.33 7.04
CA PRO A 138 19.72 9.61 7.58
C PRO A 138 20.16 8.31 8.27
N GLU A 139 19.62 8.07 9.47
CA GLU A 139 19.80 6.82 10.20
C GLU A 139 18.73 5.80 9.76
N ILE A 140 19.13 4.54 9.57
CA ILE A 140 18.19 3.45 9.31
C ILE A 140 17.64 2.98 10.66
N LYS A 141 16.31 2.99 10.79
CA LYS A 141 15.61 2.57 12.01
C LYS A 141 15.04 1.17 11.86
N GLU A 142 15.05 0.42 12.96
CA GLU A 142 14.46 -0.92 13.04
C GLU A 142 12.94 -0.84 13.22
N ASP A 143 12.23 -1.93 12.91
CA ASP A 143 10.74 -1.96 12.88
C ASP A 143 10.10 -1.53 14.21
N ASN A 144 10.75 -1.84 15.34
CA ASN A 144 10.27 -1.47 16.67
C ASN A 144 10.39 0.04 16.98
N GLU A 145 11.17 0.79 16.21
CA GLU A 145 11.35 2.24 16.37
C GLU A 145 10.46 3.05 15.42
N ILE A 146 9.84 2.42 14.41
CA ILE A 146 9.08 3.12 13.36
C ILE A 146 7.88 3.87 13.93
N GLU A 147 7.16 3.31 14.90
CA GLU A 147 5.99 3.96 15.49
C GLU A 147 6.36 5.28 16.18
N VAL A 148 7.52 5.33 16.83
CA VAL A 148 8.05 6.54 17.47
C VAL A 148 8.31 7.63 16.42
N CYS A 149 8.82 7.25 15.25
CA CYS A 149 9.01 8.16 14.13
C CYS A 149 7.68 8.74 13.62
N TYR A 150 6.62 7.93 13.52
CA TYR A 150 5.27 8.40 13.15
C TYR A 150 4.70 9.37 14.17
N GLN A 151 4.80 9.04 15.46
CA GLN A 151 4.37 9.92 16.54
C GLN A 151 5.09 11.27 16.48
N ARG A 152 6.41 11.26 16.28
CA ARG A 152 7.20 12.50 16.15
C ARG A 152 6.76 13.33 14.96
N ALA A 153 6.57 12.72 13.79
CA ALA A 153 6.14 13.42 12.58
C ALA A 153 4.74 14.04 12.77
N ILE A 154 3.81 13.33 13.40
CA ILE A 154 2.44 13.83 13.63
C ILE A 154 2.44 14.93 14.68
N LYS A 155 3.22 14.83 15.75
CA LYS A 155 3.37 15.93 16.71
C LYS A 155 3.91 17.19 16.06
N GLN A 156 4.91 17.06 15.19
CA GLN A 156 5.42 18.20 14.40
C GLN A 156 4.35 18.78 13.47
N LEU A 157 3.56 17.93 12.82
CA LEU A 157 2.43 18.36 11.98
C LEU A 157 1.39 19.15 12.79
N LEU A 158 1.00 18.66 13.97
CA LEU A 158 -0.03 19.27 14.81
C LEU A 158 0.41 20.62 15.41
N ILE A 159 1.72 20.84 15.60
CA ILE A 159 2.28 22.09 16.12
C ILE A 159 2.55 23.11 14.98
N SER A 160 2.65 22.65 13.73
CA SER A 160 2.95 23.51 12.58
C SER A 160 1.76 24.42 12.22
N ASP A 161 2.04 25.72 12.12
CA ASP A 161 1.06 26.71 11.65
C ASP A 161 0.72 26.56 10.16
N ASP A 162 1.61 25.95 9.37
CA ASP A 162 1.46 25.80 7.91
C ASP A 162 0.20 24.99 7.54
N TYR A 163 -0.21 24.07 8.42
CA TYR A 163 -1.31 23.13 8.17
C TYR A 163 -2.57 23.43 8.99
N LYS A 164 -2.57 24.53 9.77
CA LYS A 164 -3.66 24.87 10.69
C LYS A 164 -5.03 24.93 10.02
N ARG A 165 -5.12 25.53 8.83
CA ARG A 165 -6.37 25.64 8.04
C ARG A 165 -6.95 24.28 7.63
N ILE A 166 -6.10 23.25 7.52
CA ILE A 166 -6.50 21.88 7.16
C ILE A 166 -6.84 21.07 8.41
N LEU A 167 -6.08 21.28 9.49
CA LEU A 167 -6.26 20.56 10.75
C LEU A 167 -7.50 21.02 11.54
N GLU A 168 -7.86 22.31 11.49
CA GLU A 168 -9.01 22.86 12.22
C GLU A 168 -10.34 22.14 11.87
N PRO A 169 -10.76 22.00 10.60
CA PRO A 169 -11.98 21.25 10.25
C PRO A 169 -11.92 19.78 10.69
N LEU A 170 -10.74 19.16 10.64
CA LEU A 170 -10.55 17.76 11.00
C LEU A 170 -10.67 17.56 12.52
N LEU A 171 -10.12 18.47 13.32
CA LEU A 171 -10.24 18.46 14.77
C LEU A 171 -11.69 18.72 15.19
N LEU A 172 -12.38 19.69 14.57
CA LEU A 172 -13.80 19.95 14.80
C LEU A 172 -14.66 18.71 14.50
N HIS A 173 -14.35 17.98 13.43
CA HIS A 173 -15.03 16.73 13.09
C HIS A 173 -14.84 15.63 14.14
N LEU A 174 -13.73 15.65 14.88
CA LEU A 174 -13.39 14.69 15.93
C LEU A 174 -13.73 15.21 17.34
N ASP A 175 -14.64 16.18 17.47
CA ASP A 175 -15.00 16.83 18.73
C ASP A 175 -13.79 17.40 19.50
N ASN A 176 -12.80 17.93 18.78
CA ASN A 176 -11.53 18.44 19.30
C ASN A 176 -10.69 17.40 20.09
N LYS A 177 -10.87 16.10 19.82
CA LYS A 177 -10.06 15.02 20.42
C LYS A 177 -8.72 14.86 19.68
N ALA A 178 -7.72 15.66 20.06
CA ALA A 178 -6.39 15.62 19.45
C ALA A 178 -5.72 14.23 19.56
N ASP A 179 -5.84 13.55 20.70
CA ASP A 179 -5.27 12.20 20.90
C ASP A 179 -5.88 11.17 19.93
N LEU A 180 -7.16 11.32 19.59
CA LEU A 180 -7.82 10.45 18.63
C LEU A 180 -7.30 10.73 17.22
N LEU A 181 -7.13 12.00 16.86
CA LEU A 181 -6.55 12.39 15.58
C LEU A 181 -5.12 11.82 15.43
N GLU A 182 -4.28 11.96 16.45
CA GLU A 182 -2.93 11.41 16.45
C GLU A 182 -2.94 9.90 16.19
N LYS A 183 -3.77 9.14 16.94
CA LYS A 183 -3.91 7.69 16.75
C LYS A 183 -4.37 7.31 15.33
N LEU A 184 -5.31 8.05 14.76
CA LEU A 184 -5.80 7.82 13.40
C LEU A 184 -4.70 8.08 12.36
N LEU A 185 -3.94 9.17 12.52
CA LEU A 185 -2.84 9.52 11.62
C LEU A 185 -1.69 8.51 11.74
N ILE A 186 -1.34 8.03 12.94
CA ILE A 186 -0.32 6.98 13.13
C ILE A 186 -0.75 5.71 12.38
N LYS A 187 -2.00 5.29 12.57
CA LYS A 187 -2.55 4.11 11.89
C LYS A 187 -2.58 4.28 10.37
N MET A 188 -2.84 5.49 9.89
CA MET A 188 -2.79 5.80 8.47
C MET A 188 -1.34 5.69 7.95
N LEU A 189 -0.35 6.30 8.62
CA LEU A 189 1.07 6.24 8.23
C LEU A 189 1.62 4.81 8.24
N SER A 190 1.21 3.97 9.20
CA SER A 190 1.64 2.57 9.25
C SER A 190 1.17 1.73 8.07
N HIS A 191 0.16 2.20 7.32
CA HIS A 191 -0.36 1.55 6.12
C HIS A 191 -0.14 2.41 4.86
N ARG A 192 0.90 3.27 4.85
CA ARG A 192 1.15 4.26 3.78
C ARG A 192 1.09 3.68 2.37
N GLU A 193 1.60 2.48 2.20
CA GLU A 193 1.73 1.82 0.89
C GLU A 193 0.36 1.54 0.27
N GLN A 194 -0.69 1.41 1.09
CA GLN A 194 -2.06 1.14 0.62
C GLN A 194 -2.74 2.35 0.01
N TRP A 195 -2.28 3.57 0.33
CA TRP A 195 -2.97 4.80 -0.09
C TRP A 195 -2.07 5.80 -0.82
N ILE A 196 -0.75 5.64 -0.78
CA ILE A 196 0.17 6.60 -1.41
C ILE A 196 -0.07 6.73 -2.92
N GLU A 197 -0.37 5.64 -3.61
CA GLU A 197 -0.71 5.67 -5.04
C GLU A 197 -1.95 6.54 -5.30
N HIS A 198 -2.98 6.42 -4.45
CA HIS A 198 -4.17 7.25 -4.55
C HIS A 198 -3.91 8.73 -4.23
N ILE A 199 -2.89 9.05 -3.45
CA ILE A 199 -2.51 10.45 -3.26
C ILE A 199 -1.73 10.96 -4.46
N ILE A 200 -0.79 10.18 -5.00
CA ILE A 200 0.03 10.56 -6.15
C ILE A 200 -0.84 10.74 -7.40
N ASP A 201 -1.77 9.82 -7.67
CA ASP A 201 -2.63 9.89 -8.85
C ASP A 201 -3.57 11.11 -8.85
N TYR A 202 -3.90 11.64 -7.66
CA TYR A 202 -4.89 12.70 -7.47
C TYR A 202 -4.32 13.94 -6.78
N TYR A 203 -2.98 14.09 -6.72
CA TYR A 203 -2.32 15.16 -5.97
C TYR A 203 -2.76 16.57 -6.44
N SER A 204 -3.07 16.69 -7.73
CA SER A 204 -3.51 17.94 -8.36
C SER A 204 -5.00 18.24 -8.19
N ASN A 205 -5.80 17.27 -7.73
CA ASN A 205 -7.25 17.44 -7.58
C ASN A 205 -7.80 16.68 -6.35
N PRO A 206 -7.74 17.29 -5.15
CA PRO A 206 -8.22 16.69 -3.92
C PRO A 206 -9.72 16.34 -3.92
N ASP A 207 -10.55 17.10 -4.64
CA ASP A 207 -11.98 16.81 -4.75
C ASP A 207 -12.25 15.51 -5.51
N LEU A 208 -11.41 15.20 -6.51
CA LEU A 208 -11.51 13.96 -7.25
C LEU A 208 -11.09 12.76 -6.39
N LEU A 209 -10.05 12.91 -5.56
CA LEU A 209 -9.66 11.91 -4.57
C LEU A 209 -10.81 11.62 -3.60
N LYS A 210 -11.42 12.68 -3.04
CA LYS A 210 -12.58 12.56 -2.14
C LYS A 210 -13.71 11.77 -2.80
N LYS A 211 -14.10 12.14 -4.02
CA LYS A 211 -15.15 11.41 -4.77
C LYS A 211 -14.80 9.95 -5.02
N LYS A 212 -13.53 9.62 -5.28
CA LYS A 212 -13.08 8.23 -5.46
C LYS A 212 -13.20 7.43 -4.16
N LEU A 213 -12.75 8.00 -3.05
CA LEU A 213 -12.87 7.37 -1.72
C LEU A 213 -14.33 7.18 -1.32
N GLU A 214 -15.17 8.20 -1.52
CA GLU A 214 -16.62 8.13 -1.27
C GLU A 214 -17.30 7.05 -2.09
N LYS A 215 -16.96 6.91 -3.38
CA LYS A 215 -17.47 5.82 -4.22
C LYS A 215 -17.04 4.44 -3.72
N GLY A 216 -15.81 4.30 -3.22
CA GLY A 216 -15.34 3.07 -2.60
C GLY A 216 -16.16 2.70 -1.36
N LEU A 217 -16.42 3.68 -0.49
CA LEU A 217 -17.29 3.49 0.68
C LEU A 217 -18.73 3.17 0.29
N GLU A 218 -19.26 3.83 -0.73
CA GLU A 218 -20.59 3.55 -1.29
C GLU A 218 -20.68 2.09 -1.79
N PHE A 219 -19.67 1.63 -2.54
CA PHE A 219 -19.62 0.25 -2.99
C PHE A 219 -19.62 -0.75 -1.84
N ILE A 220 -18.80 -0.53 -0.80
CA ILE A 220 -18.77 -1.40 0.39
C ILE A 220 -20.13 -1.41 1.10
N ALA A 221 -20.76 -0.24 1.23
CA ALA A 221 -22.08 -0.13 1.84
C ALA A 221 -23.15 -0.89 1.04
N LEU A 222 -23.16 -0.74 -0.29
CA LEU A 222 -24.11 -1.43 -1.17
C LEU A 222 -23.88 -2.95 -1.18
N ASP A 223 -22.63 -3.42 -1.18
CA ASP A 223 -22.30 -4.84 -1.09
C ASP A 223 -22.76 -5.44 0.25
N ALA A 224 -22.54 -4.73 1.36
CA ALA A 224 -23.03 -5.15 2.67
C ALA A 224 -24.57 -5.22 2.72
N MET A 225 -25.27 -4.23 2.15
CA MET A 225 -26.73 -4.23 2.04
C MET A 225 -27.22 -5.39 1.15
N GLN A 226 -26.54 -5.67 0.04
CA GLN A 226 -26.90 -6.78 -0.86
C GLN A 226 -26.77 -8.12 -0.14
N LYS A 227 -25.66 -8.34 0.57
CA LYS A 227 -25.45 -9.55 1.39
C LYS A 227 -26.54 -9.69 2.45
N ALA A 228 -26.88 -8.61 3.15
CA ALA A 228 -27.96 -8.62 4.13
C ALA A 228 -29.33 -8.89 3.48
N SER A 229 -29.63 -8.27 2.34
CA SER A 229 -30.88 -8.48 1.61
C SER A 229 -31.05 -9.91 1.12
N ASN A 230 -29.98 -10.60 0.75
CA ASN A 230 -30.04 -11.99 0.31
C ASN A 230 -30.40 -12.97 1.44
N LEU A 231 -30.23 -12.56 2.71
CA LEU A 231 -30.59 -13.34 3.89
C LEU A 231 -32.03 -13.07 4.36
N ILE A 232 -32.69 -12.05 3.80
CA ILE A 232 -34.03 -11.65 4.16
C ILE A 232 -35.00 -12.27 3.15
N ASP A 233 -35.80 -13.23 3.60
CA ASP A 233 -36.89 -13.78 2.79
C ASP A 233 -38.11 -12.84 2.75
N ASN A 234 -39.08 -13.13 1.87
CA ASN A 234 -40.27 -12.28 1.72
C ASN A 234 -41.12 -12.21 3.00
N THR A 235 -41.09 -13.25 3.83
CA THR A 235 -41.82 -13.29 5.11
C THR A 235 -41.22 -12.33 6.13
N LEU A 236 -39.90 -12.37 6.30
CA LEU A 236 -39.16 -11.50 7.20
C LEU A 236 -39.16 -10.05 6.68
N ALA A 237 -39.07 -9.85 5.36
CA ALA A 237 -39.23 -8.54 4.74
C ALA A 237 -40.59 -7.90 5.11
N ASN A 238 -41.68 -8.64 5.00
CA ASN A 238 -43.02 -8.15 5.36
C ASN A 238 -43.13 -7.82 6.85
N GLN A 239 -42.57 -8.67 7.73
CA GLN A 239 -42.55 -8.40 9.17
C GLN A 239 -41.74 -7.13 9.51
N LEU A 240 -40.58 -6.95 8.88
CA LEU A 240 -39.75 -5.76 9.06
C LEU A 240 -40.44 -4.48 8.58
N ILE A 241 -41.13 -4.53 7.43
CA ILE A 241 -41.87 -3.37 6.90
C ILE A 241 -42.94 -2.87 7.89
N HIS A 242 -43.53 -3.76 8.70
CA HIS A 242 -44.48 -3.39 9.76
C HIS A 242 -43.80 -2.93 11.06
N LEU A 243 -42.69 -3.55 11.45
CA LEU A 243 -42.00 -3.25 12.72
C LEU A 243 -41.13 -1.98 12.67
N ILE A 244 -40.54 -1.66 11.52
CA ILE A 244 -39.65 -0.50 11.36
C ILE A 244 -40.39 0.84 11.64
N PRO A 245 -41.57 1.11 11.04
CA PRO A 245 -42.32 2.35 11.33
C PRO A 245 -42.66 2.47 12.81
N PHE A 246 -43.13 1.38 13.43
CA PHE A 246 -43.50 1.36 14.85
C PHE A 246 -42.31 1.70 15.77
N THR A 247 -41.19 1.01 15.58
CA THR A 247 -39.99 1.21 16.41
C THR A 247 -39.41 2.61 16.21
N SER A 248 -39.43 3.12 14.98
CA SER A 248 -38.95 4.47 14.67
C SER A 248 -39.68 5.58 15.45
N ILE A 249 -41.02 5.54 15.48
CA ILE A 249 -41.87 6.52 16.16
C ILE A 249 -41.59 6.53 17.67
N ASN A 250 -41.41 5.35 18.26
CA ASN A 250 -41.20 5.22 19.69
C ASN A 250 -39.78 5.60 20.11
N VAL A 251 -38.76 5.32 19.28
CA VAL A 251 -37.38 5.77 19.54
C VAL A 251 -37.29 7.31 19.49
N GLN A 252 -37.93 7.96 18.53
CA GLN A 252 -37.96 9.44 18.44
C GLN A 252 -38.56 10.10 19.70
N LYS A 253 -39.64 9.54 20.24
CA LYS A 253 -40.28 10.03 21.48
C LYS A 253 -39.36 9.95 22.71
N THR A 254 -38.38 9.04 22.70
CA THR A 254 -37.50 8.78 23.87
C THR A 254 -36.18 9.55 23.83
N LYS A 255 -35.93 10.40 22.82
CA LYS A 255 -34.66 11.13 22.61
C LYS A 255 -33.41 10.23 22.61
N SER A 256 -33.57 8.93 22.37
CA SER A 256 -32.45 8.01 22.23
C SER A 256 -31.76 8.25 20.89
N THR A 257 -30.47 8.58 20.91
CA THR A 257 -29.64 8.91 19.74
C THR A 257 -29.36 7.72 18.81
N ASN A 258 -29.93 6.54 19.09
CA ASN A 258 -29.74 5.34 18.28
C ASN A 258 -30.71 5.29 17.09
N ILE A 259 -30.34 6.03 16.04
CA ILE A 259 -30.40 5.64 14.61
C ILE A 259 -31.69 4.94 14.15
N ILE A 260 -32.87 5.49 14.46
CA ILE A 260 -34.06 5.31 13.62
C ILE A 260 -34.67 6.69 13.28
N SER A 261 -33.82 7.65 12.92
CA SER A 261 -34.25 9.00 12.53
C SER A 261 -34.51 9.17 11.03
N ALA A 262 -34.35 8.12 10.21
CA ALA A 262 -34.55 8.22 8.76
C ALA A 262 -36.00 7.91 8.33
N TYR A 263 -36.87 8.90 8.58
CA TYR A 263 -38.04 9.36 7.81
C TYR A 263 -38.87 8.38 6.94
N ALA A 264 -40.19 8.39 7.21
CA ALA A 264 -41.30 8.82 6.33
C ALA A 264 -41.21 8.64 4.79
N SER A 265 -40.65 7.55 4.30
CA SER A 265 -40.78 7.14 2.89
C SER A 265 -41.80 5.99 2.76
N PRO A 266 -42.57 5.91 1.65
CA PRO A 266 -43.59 4.89 1.46
C PRO A 266 -43.01 3.47 1.61
N HIS A 267 -43.76 2.63 2.34
CA HIS A 267 -43.37 1.34 2.92
C HIS A 267 -42.74 0.30 1.97
N THR A 268 -42.79 0.52 0.65
CA THR A 268 -42.33 -0.42 -0.38
C THR A 268 -40.92 -0.18 -0.90
N GLU A 269 -40.24 0.92 -0.56
CA GLU A 269 -38.84 1.18 -0.99
C GLU A 269 -37.79 0.98 0.11
N LEU A 270 -38.19 0.62 1.33
CA LEU A 270 -37.32 0.62 2.52
C LEU A 270 -36.18 -0.40 2.45
N LEU A 271 -36.41 -1.56 1.83
CA LEU A 271 -35.43 -2.64 1.69
C LEU A 271 -34.69 -2.60 0.34
N LYS A 272 -34.87 -1.54 -0.47
CA LYS A 272 -34.10 -1.40 -1.72
C LYS A 272 -32.63 -1.11 -1.41
N ILE A 273 -31.75 -1.65 -2.25
CA ILE A 273 -30.30 -1.49 -2.15
C ILE A 273 -29.93 -0.18 -2.84
N LYS A 274 -29.96 0.90 -2.06
CA LYS A 274 -29.63 2.26 -2.48
C LYS A 274 -28.88 2.94 -1.35
N ILE A 275 -27.89 3.80 -1.66
CA ILE A 275 -27.09 4.47 -0.62
C ILE A 275 -27.93 5.36 0.29
N GLN A 276 -29.02 5.95 -0.24
CA GLN A 276 -29.97 6.74 0.55
C GLN A 276 -30.63 5.93 1.67
N ASN A 277 -30.70 4.60 1.53
CA ASN A 277 -31.29 3.69 2.51
C ASN A 277 -30.28 3.14 3.54
N LEU A 278 -29.00 3.57 3.52
CA LEU A 278 -27.98 3.08 4.45
C LEU A 278 -28.37 3.26 5.93
N SER A 279 -29.00 4.39 6.26
CA SER A 279 -29.50 4.68 7.60
C SER A 279 -30.59 3.68 8.04
N VAL A 280 -31.46 3.27 7.12
CA VAL A 280 -32.51 2.27 7.37
C VAL A 280 -31.88 0.90 7.64
N TRP A 281 -30.94 0.47 6.79
CA TRP A 281 -30.22 -0.80 6.99
C TRP A 281 -29.43 -0.84 8.31
N LYS A 282 -28.79 0.27 8.70
CA LYS A 282 -28.17 0.40 10.03
C LYS A 282 -29.21 0.33 11.17
N GLY A 283 -30.38 0.92 10.96
CA GLY A 283 -31.51 0.82 11.89
C GLY A 283 -32.01 -0.61 12.08
N ILE A 284 -32.17 -1.36 10.98
CA ILE A 284 -32.53 -2.79 11.01
C ILE A 284 -31.47 -3.60 11.77
N ALA A 285 -30.18 -3.38 11.47
CA ALA A 285 -29.10 -4.04 12.19
C ALA A 285 -29.15 -3.73 13.69
N ASN A 286 -29.38 -2.48 14.07
CA ASN A 286 -29.52 -2.09 15.49
C ASN A 286 -30.77 -2.69 16.16
N LEU A 287 -31.87 -2.85 15.41
CA LEU A 287 -33.12 -3.44 15.86
C LEU A 287 -32.97 -4.93 16.15
N LEU A 288 -32.24 -5.66 15.31
CA LEU A 288 -32.09 -7.11 15.39
C LEU A 288 -30.87 -7.55 16.20
N LEU A 289 -29.78 -6.80 16.14
CA LEU A 289 -28.48 -7.18 16.68
C LEU A 289 -28.06 -6.28 17.86
N THR A 290 -27.26 -6.86 18.75
CA THR A 290 -26.52 -6.15 19.80
C THR A 290 -25.31 -5.43 19.21
N GLN A 291 -24.65 -4.56 19.99
CA GLN A 291 -23.41 -3.89 19.57
C GLN A 291 -22.26 -4.86 19.23
N LYS A 292 -22.34 -6.11 19.71
CA LYS A 292 -21.39 -7.19 19.40
C LYS A 292 -21.73 -7.98 18.14
N GLY A 293 -22.85 -7.68 17.47
CA GLY A 293 -23.32 -8.40 16.28
C GLY A 293 -24.10 -9.69 16.58
N GLU A 294 -24.41 -9.98 17.85
CA GLU A 294 -25.25 -11.13 18.23
C GLU A 294 -26.74 -10.76 18.20
N TRP A 295 -27.60 -11.73 17.90
CA TRP A 295 -29.06 -11.57 17.98
C TRP A 295 -29.53 -11.12 19.36
N ARG A 296 -30.45 -10.15 19.39
CA ARG A 296 -30.99 -9.64 20.65
C ARG A 296 -31.88 -10.68 21.33
N LYS A 297 -31.68 -10.85 22.64
CA LYS A 297 -32.54 -11.68 23.49
C LYS A 297 -33.64 -10.90 24.22
N ARG A 298 -33.51 -9.57 24.29
CA ARG A 298 -34.43 -8.67 24.99
C ARG A 298 -34.69 -7.43 24.15
N ILE A 299 -35.93 -6.97 24.21
CA ILE A 299 -36.40 -5.74 23.58
C ILE A 299 -36.83 -4.76 24.67
N ASP A 300 -36.37 -3.52 24.56
CA ASP A 300 -36.58 -2.47 25.55
C ASP A 300 -36.89 -1.11 24.88
N LYS A 301 -37.02 -0.06 25.69
CA LYS A 301 -37.30 1.30 25.23
C LYS A 301 -36.23 1.87 24.27
N SER A 302 -34.97 1.39 24.36
CA SER A 302 -33.87 1.87 23.50
C SER A 302 -34.02 1.41 22.05
N VAL A 303 -34.84 0.37 21.82
CA VAL A 303 -35.13 -0.22 20.50
C VAL A 303 -36.59 0.04 20.09
N GLY A 304 -37.29 0.96 20.77
CA GLY A 304 -38.66 1.37 20.39
C GLY A 304 -39.79 0.56 21.03
N PHE A 305 -39.52 -0.26 22.05
CA PHE A 305 -40.53 -1.04 22.78
C PHE A 305 -40.68 -0.55 24.23
N PRO A 306 -41.46 0.53 24.48
CA PRO A 306 -41.72 1.01 25.83
C PRO A 306 -42.57 0.00 26.65
N PRO A 307 -42.54 0.06 27.99
CA PRO A 307 -43.26 -0.87 28.86
C PRO A 307 -44.80 -0.75 28.83
N ASN A 308 -45.37 0.18 28.03
CA ASN A 308 -46.82 0.41 27.98
C ASN A 308 -47.59 -0.78 27.40
N SER A 309 -48.71 -1.12 28.03
CA SER A 309 -49.54 -2.30 27.77
C SER A 309 -50.32 -2.30 26.45
N GLY A 310 -50.28 -1.21 25.68
CA GLY A 310 -51.04 -1.02 24.43
C GLY A 310 -50.42 -1.63 23.18
N TYR A 311 -49.18 -2.12 23.22
CA TYR A 311 -48.42 -2.59 22.04
C TYR A 311 -48.06 -4.08 22.11
N LYS A 312 -48.99 -4.90 22.62
CA LYS A 312 -48.75 -6.33 22.85
C LYS A 312 -48.53 -7.10 21.55
N GLN A 313 -49.17 -6.70 20.44
CA GLN A 313 -49.10 -7.40 19.17
C GLN A 313 -47.73 -7.22 18.49
N GLU A 314 -47.24 -5.99 18.39
CA GLU A 314 -45.93 -5.66 17.80
C GLU A 314 -44.78 -6.23 18.64
N LYS A 315 -44.93 -6.22 19.97
CA LYS A 315 -43.96 -6.85 20.87
C LYS A 315 -43.89 -8.36 20.67
N LEU A 316 -45.04 -9.03 20.54
CA LEU A 316 -45.09 -10.47 20.27
C LEU A 316 -44.52 -10.80 18.88
N GLN A 317 -44.83 -10.00 17.86
CA GLN A 317 -44.26 -10.14 16.51
C GLN A 317 -42.73 -10.05 16.53
N MET A 318 -42.17 -9.06 17.23
CA MET A 318 -40.72 -8.92 17.36
C MET A 318 -40.06 -10.06 18.15
N GLN A 319 -40.71 -10.54 19.22
CA GLN A 319 -40.20 -11.69 19.99
C GLN A 319 -40.20 -12.97 19.15
N ASN A 320 -41.24 -13.19 18.35
CA ASN A 320 -41.30 -14.33 17.44
C ASN A 320 -40.24 -14.25 16.35
N LEU A 321 -39.99 -13.06 15.79
CA LEU A 321 -38.94 -12.83 14.80
C LEU A 321 -37.55 -13.14 15.35
N LEU A 322 -37.25 -12.72 16.59
CA LEU A 322 -35.96 -13.00 17.25
C LEU A 322 -35.78 -14.46 17.70
N ALA A 323 -36.85 -15.26 17.67
CA ALA A 323 -36.83 -16.66 18.10
C ALA A 323 -36.70 -17.65 16.93
N GLN A 324 -36.76 -17.17 15.68
CA GLN A 324 -36.55 -17.93 14.44
C GLN A 324 -35.05 -18.12 14.15
#